data_AF-A0A8S3CA65-F1
#
_entry.id   AF-A0A8S3CA65-F1
#
_cell.length_a   1.000
_cell.length_b   1.000
_cell.length_c   1.000
_cell.angle_alpha   90.00
_cell.angle_beta   90.00
_cell.angle_gamma   90.00
#
_symmetry.space_group_name_H-M   'P 1'
#
loop_
_entity.id
_entity.type
_entity.pdbx_description
1 polymer ?
#
loop_
_entity_poly.entity_id
_entity_poly.type
_entity_poly.pdbx_seq_one_letter_code
_entity_poly.pdbx_strand_id
1 'polypeptide(L)'
;VRYAPADLSNEFVYREINKSISSASSFSKINYHRPRSTNDYRFCVADANEYEEILKIGRIAIGHLLLPITAFLPGLKLTYCANCWIIGHTKPECKMNPRCRKCLDNWEFNHRCQKPILCAQCEGPHLSTSIECPVVYNYRITLKDQVKKAINDGLINQPSINQKREANRYVEDERFETKQTNGTKQA
;
A
#
# COMPACT_ATOMS: atom_id res chain seq x y z
N VAL A 1 -5.58 -4.52 -14.24
CA VAL A 1 -6.72 -5.18 -14.90
C VAL A 1 -7.52 -5.95 -13.86
N ARG A 2 -8.85 -5.94 -13.95
CA ARG A 2 -9.74 -6.68 -13.03
C ARG A 2 -10.53 -7.76 -13.77
N TYR A 3 -10.98 -8.77 -13.01
CA TYR A 3 -11.92 -9.81 -13.46
C TYR A 3 -11.43 -10.70 -14.61
N ALA A 4 -10.12 -10.90 -14.73
CA ALA A 4 -9.59 -11.86 -15.70
C ALA A 4 -10.00 -13.29 -15.28
N PRO A 5 -10.54 -14.12 -16.18
CA PRO A 5 -10.89 -15.50 -15.86
C PRO A 5 -9.72 -16.30 -15.26
N ALA A 6 -10.00 -17.15 -14.28
CA ALA A 6 -8.96 -17.84 -13.51
C ALA A 6 -8.17 -18.90 -14.31
N ASP A 7 -8.74 -19.36 -15.42
CA ASP A 7 -8.17 -20.29 -16.40
C ASP A 7 -7.11 -19.64 -17.31
N LEU A 8 -7.06 -18.31 -17.39
CA LEU A 8 -6.01 -17.61 -18.15
C LEU A 8 -4.66 -17.70 -17.43
N SER A 9 -3.62 -18.09 -18.17
CA SER A 9 -2.26 -18.13 -17.65
C SER A 9 -1.72 -16.71 -17.44
N ASN A 10 -0.93 -16.52 -16.37
CA ASN A 10 -0.32 -15.22 -16.08
C ASN A 10 0.58 -14.74 -17.23
N GLU A 11 1.30 -15.65 -17.88
CA GLU A 11 2.15 -15.40 -19.05
C GLU A 11 1.35 -14.83 -20.22
N PHE A 12 0.18 -15.42 -20.50
CA PHE A 12 -0.71 -14.98 -21.57
C PHE A 12 -1.21 -13.56 -21.32
N VAL A 13 -1.72 -13.31 -20.10
CA VAL A 13 -2.23 -11.99 -19.69
C VAL A 13 -1.13 -10.93 -19.79
N TYR A 14 0.08 -11.23 -19.31
CA TYR A 14 1.23 -10.34 -19.41
C TYR A 14 1.55 -9.97 -20.86
N ARG A 15 1.61 -10.98 -21.75
CA ARG A 15 1.89 -10.77 -23.17
C ARG A 15 0.82 -9.90 -23.84
N GLU A 16 -0.46 -10.15 -23.56
CA GLU A 16 -1.54 -9.35 -24.13
C GLU A 16 -1.50 -7.89 -23.63
N ILE A 17 -1.21 -7.68 -22.35
CA ILE A 17 -1.03 -6.33 -21.80
C ILE A 17 0.13 -5.61 -22.49
N ASN A 18 1.28 -6.26 -22.65
CA ASN A 18 2.44 -5.65 -23.31
C ASN A 18 2.20 -5.32 -24.79
N LYS A 19 1.28 -6.01 -25.47
CA LYS A 19 0.89 -5.65 -26.85
C LYS A 19 0.13 -4.33 -26.89
N SER A 20 -0.71 -4.06 -25.89
CA SER A 20 -1.49 -2.83 -25.81
C SER A 20 -0.76 -1.69 -25.09
N ILE A 21 0.14 -2.02 -24.17
CA ILE A 21 0.84 -1.08 -23.29
C ILE A 21 2.32 -1.46 -23.31
N SER A 22 3.07 -0.84 -24.20
CA SER A 22 4.48 -1.15 -24.43
C SER A 22 5.37 -0.83 -23.22
N SER A 23 4.99 0.19 -22.43
CA SER A 23 5.74 0.60 -21.24
C SER A 23 5.30 -0.13 -19.96
N ALA A 24 4.49 -1.19 -20.08
CA ALA A 24 4.05 -1.99 -18.95
C ALA A 24 5.21 -2.79 -18.32
N SER A 25 5.34 -2.72 -17.00
CA SER A 25 6.39 -3.39 -16.22
C SER A 25 5.87 -3.84 -14.85
N SER A 26 6.67 -4.58 -14.09
CA SER A 26 6.34 -5.00 -12.71
C SER A 26 4.99 -5.72 -12.57
N PHE A 27 4.70 -6.61 -13.52
CA PHE A 27 3.44 -7.36 -13.56
C PHE A 27 3.32 -8.33 -12.38
N SER A 28 2.18 -8.32 -11.70
CA SER A 28 1.88 -9.27 -10.63
C SER A 28 0.39 -9.52 -10.46
N LYS A 29 0.04 -10.76 -10.13
CA LYS A 29 -1.31 -11.15 -9.71
C LYS A 29 -1.57 -10.67 -8.27
N ILE A 30 -2.75 -10.12 -8.03
CA ILE A 30 -3.21 -9.74 -6.69
C ILE A 30 -3.73 -10.99 -5.99
N ASN A 31 -3.13 -11.32 -4.85
CA ASN A 31 -3.56 -12.44 -4.02
C ASN A 31 -4.61 -11.96 -3.01
N TYR A 32 -5.82 -12.53 -3.12
CA TYR A 32 -6.89 -12.31 -2.18
C TYR A 32 -6.91 -13.43 -1.13
N HIS A 33 -7.35 -13.10 0.08
CA HIS A 33 -7.49 -14.08 1.16
C HIS A 33 -8.57 -15.14 0.85
N ARG A 34 -9.67 -14.73 0.21
CA ARG A 34 -10.72 -15.63 -0.23
C ARG A 34 -10.53 -16.01 -1.70
N PRO A 35 -10.69 -17.30 -2.07
CA PRO A 35 -10.62 -17.72 -3.46
C PRO A 35 -11.72 -17.05 -4.28
N ARG A 36 -11.42 -16.76 -5.55
CA ARG A 36 -12.33 -16.14 -6.50
C ARG A 36 -12.25 -16.89 -7.83
N SER A 37 -13.33 -16.86 -8.60
CA SER A 37 -13.38 -17.38 -9.97
C SER A 37 -12.62 -16.50 -10.97
N THR A 38 -12.15 -15.33 -10.54
CA THR A 38 -11.41 -14.37 -11.36
C THR A 38 -10.13 -13.90 -10.67
N ASN A 39 -9.13 -13.60 -11.49
CA ASN A 39 -7.86 -13.00 -11.10
C ASN A 39 -7.86 -11.49 -11.37
N ASP A 40 -7.17 -10.76 -10.50
CA ASP A 40 -6.84 -9.36 -10.74
C ASP A 40 -5.33 -9.21 -10.89
N TYR A 41 -4.93 -8.31 -11.77
CA TYR A 41 -3.52 -8.06 -12.09
C TYR A 41 -3.18 -6.59 -11.90
N ARG A 42 -2.00 -6.33 -11.33
CA ARG A 42 -1.40 -5.00 -11.22
C ARG A 42 -0.08 -4.98 -12.00
N PHE A 43 0.24 -3.81 -12.52
CA PHE A 43 1.48 -3.53 -13.23
C PHE A 43 1.72 -2.02 -13.16
N CYS A 44 2.95 -1.62 -13.44
CA CYS A 44 3.36 -0.23 -13.59
C CYS A 44 3.36 0.13 -15.07
N VAL A 45 3.02 1.37 -15.40
CA VAL A 45 3.16 1.94 -16.74
C VAL A 45 4.22 3.03 -16.63
N ALA A 46 5.31 2.90 -17.38
CA ALA A 46 6.44 3.81 -17.25
C ALA A 46 6.21 5.14 -17.99
N ASP A 47 5.46 5.11 -19.10
CA ASP A 47 5.06 6.30 -19.84
C ASP A 47 3.78 6.93 -19.26
N ALA A 48 3.82 8.25 -19.05
CA ALA A 48 2.71 8.97 -18.43
C ALA A 48 1.54 9.16 -19.41
N ASN A 49 1.81 9.35 -20.70
CA ASN A 49 0.75 9.53 -21.69
C ASN A 49 0.00 8.21 -21.91
N GLU A 50 0.72 7.10 -22.09
CA GLU A 50 0.13 5.77 -22.21
C GLU A 50 -0.71 5.40 -20.96
N TYR A 51 -0.26 5.81 -19.76
CA TYR A 51 -1.00 5.66 -18.52
C TYR A 51 -2.32 6.45 -18.50
N GLU A 52 -2.31 7.73 -18.86
CA GLU A 52 -3.53 8.55 -18.87
C GLU A 52 -4.50 8.10 -19.97
N GLU A 53 -4.01 7.76 -21.15
CA GLU A 53 -4.81 7.27 -22.27
C GLU A 53 -5.53 5.96 -21.92
N ILE A 54 -4.81 4.98 -21.36
CA ILE A 54 -5.42 3.69 -21.02
C ILE A 54 -6.44 3.83 -19.88
N LEU A 55 -6.20 4.75 -18.93
CA LEU A 55 -7.16 5.04 -17.88
C LEU A 55 -8.40 5.77 -18.40
N LYS A 56 -8.23 6.67 -19.37
CA LYS A 56 -9.35 7.36 -20.04
C LYS A 56 -10.21 6.37 -20.84
N ILE A 57 -9.59 5.40 -21.49
CA ILE A 57 -10.30 4.29 -22.16
C ILE A 57 -11.00 3.41 -21.12
N GLY A 58 -10.32 3.12 -20.00
CA GLY A 58 -10.87 2.37 -18.87
C GLY A 58 -11.07 0.87 -19.14
N ARG A 59 -10.69 0.38 -20.32
CA ARG A 59 -10.74 -1.04 -20.70
C ARG A 59 -9.50 -1.45 -21.50
N ILE A 60 -9.18 -2.74 -21.45
CA ILE A 60 -8.08 -3.35 -22.20
C ILE A 60 -8.51 -4.69 -22.77
N ALA A 61 -8.06 -4.98 -23.99
CA ALA A 61 -8.32 -6.26 -24.65
C ALA A 61 -7.31 -7.32 -24.18
N ILE A 62 -7.81 -8.48 -23.77
CA ILE A 62 -6.99 -9.65 -23.41
C ILE A 62 -7.61 -10.87 -24.10
N GLY A 63 -6.99 -11.34 -25.19
CA GLY A 63 -7.61 -12.31 -26.08
C GLY A 63 -8.91 -11.76 -26.68
N HIS A 64 -10.04 -12.44 -26.45
CA HIS A 64 -11.37 -12.01 -26.90
C HIS A 64 -12.14 -11.22 -25.84
N LEU A 65 -11.53 -10.93 -24.69
CA LEU A 65 -12.18 -10.30 -23.55
C LEU A 65 -11.81 -8.82 -23.48
N LEU A 66 -12.80 -7.98 -23.20
CA LEU A 66 -12.58 -6.56 -22.91
C LEU A 66 -12.71 -6.33 -21.40
N LEU A 67 -11.59 -6.26 -20.71
CA LEU A 67 -11.52 -6.22 -19.26
C LEU A 67 -11.33 -4.80 -18.73
N PRO A 68 -11.91 -4.45 -17.57
CA PRO A 68 -11.72 -3.13 -16.99
C PRO A 68 -10.28 -2.94 -16.47
N ILE A 69 -9.76 -1.75 -16.74
CA ILE A 69 -8.50 -1.26 -16.19
C ILE A 69 -8.79 -0.01 -15.35
N THR A 70 -8.18 0.02 -14.17
CA THR A 70 -8.39 1.07 -13.19
C THR A 70 -7.06 1.43 -12.56
N ALA A 71 -6.86 2.69 -12.19
CA ALA A 71 -5.71 3.10 -11.41
C ALA A 71 -5.57 2.22 -10.16
N PHE A 72 -4.37 1.69 -9.94
CA PHE A 72 -4.09 0.93 -8.72
C PHE A 72 -3.88 1.91 -7.57
N LEU A 73 -4.91 2.07 -6.75
CA LEU A 73 -4.81 2.81 -5.50
C LEU A 73 -4.28 1.85 -4.44
N PRO A 74 -3.01 1.99 -3.98
CA PRO A 74 -2.57 1.24 -2.81
C PRO A 74 -3.50 1.60 -1.66
N GLY A 75 -4.00 0.59 -0.95
CA GLY A 75 -4.88 0.82 0.20
C GLY A 75 -4.22 1.80 1.17
N LEU A 76 -5.02 2.72 1.72
CA LEU A 76 -4.55 3.69 2.71
C LEU A 76 -3.83 2.94 3.83
N LYS A 77 -2.50 3.10 3.90
CA LYS A 77 -1.71 2.56 4.99
C LYS A 77 -2.05 3.38 6.22
N LEU A 78 -2.60 2.70 7.22
CA LEU A 78 -2.85 3.33 8.51
C LEU A 78 -1.56 3.46 9.28
N THR A 79 -1.35 4.65 9.83
CA THR A 79 -0.25 4.91 10.76
C THR A 79 -0.66 4.42 12.15
N TYR A 80 0.06 3.42 12.64
CA TYR A 80 -0.04 2.96 14.02
C TYR A 80 1.16 3.49 14.82
N CYS A 81 0.90 4.00 16.01
CA CYS A 81 1.97 4.39 16.92
C CYS A 81 2.75 3.16 17.39
N ALA A 82 4.08 3.17 17.24
CA ALA A 82 4.94 2.07 17.67
C ALA A 82 5.09 1.96 19.21
N ASN A 83 4.64 2.97 19.97
CA ASN A 83 4.63 2.91 21.43
C ASN A 83 3.31 2.34 21.96
N CYS A 84 2.17 2.92 21.61
CA CYS A 84 0.87 2.54 22.19
C CYS A 84 -0.02 1.69 21.28
N TRP A 85 0.35 1.52 20.00
CA TRP A 85 -0.40 0.78 18.98
C TRP A 85 -1.78 1.35 18.63
N ILE A 86 -2.08 2.58 19.06
CA ILE A 86 -3.28 3.35 18.69
C ILE A 86 -3.09 3.97 17.30
N ILE A 87 -4.17 4.08 16.51
CA ILE A 87 -4.14 4.74 15.19
C ILE A 87 -4.18 6.26 15.32
N GLY A 88 -3.58 6.96 14.36
CA GLY A 88 -3.78 8.42 14.20
C GLY A 88 -2.70 9.33 14.79
N HIS A 89 -1.60 8.77 15.33
CA HIS A 89 -0.42 9.56 15.69
C HIS A 89 0.87 8.75 15.51
N THR A 90 1.99 9.46 15.48
CA THR A 90 3.32 8.86 15.33
C THR A 90 4.01 8.69 16.69
N LYS A 91 5.11 7.94 16.72
CA LYS A 91 5.89 7.70 17.95
C LYS A 91 6.34 9.00 18.65
N PRO A 92 6.85 10.04 17.94
CA PRO A 92 7.26 11.30 18.57
C PRO A 92 6.13 12.07 19.28
N GLU A 93 4.90 11.95 18.78
CA GLU A 93 3.72 12.63 19.35
C GLU A 93 3.09 11.83 20.49
N CYS A 94 3.60 10.63 20.76
CA CYS A 94 3.02 9.73 21.72
C CYS A 94 3.41 10.12 23.14
N LYS A 95 2.40 10.36 23.98
CA LYS A 95 2.58 10.65 25.42
C LYS A 95 2.57 9.41 26.31
N MET A 96 2.46 8.22 25.71
CA MET A 96 2.34 6.95 26.42
C MET A 96 3.67 6.20 26.42
N ASN A 97 3.93 5.48 27.50
CA ASN A 97 5.04 4.54 27.56
C ASN A 97 4.88 3.42 26.52
N PRO A 98 5.99 2.83 26.02
CA PRO A 98 5.94 1.70 25.12
C PRO A 98 5.14 0.54 25.71
N ARG A 99 4.24 -0.02 24.91
CA ARG A 99 3.36 -1.13 25.27
C ARG A 99 3.64 -2.34 24.37
N CYS A 100 3.40 -3.52 24.92
CA CYS A 100 3.51 -4.77 24.19
C CYS A 100 2.49 -4.81 23.05
N ARG A 101 2.95 -5.14 21.84
CA ARG A 101 2.08 -5.24 20.66
C ARG A 101 0.95 -6.27 20.79
N LYS A 102 1.13 -7.28 21.64
CA LYS A 102 0.16 -8.37 21.83
C LYS A 102 -0.84 -8.07 22.93
N CYS A 103 -0.38 -7.83 24.16
CA CYS A 103 -1.26 -7.69 25.33
C CYS A 103 -1.47 -6.24 25.79
N LEU A 104 -0.79 -5.27 25.18
CA LEU A 104 -0.85 -3.84 25.50
C LEU A 104 -0.38 -3.43 26.90
N ASP A 105 0.19 -4.33 27.68
CA ASP A 105 0.88 -3.97 28.93
C ASP A 105 2.17 -3.19 28.66
N ASN A 106 2.71 -2.56 29.70
CA ASN A 106 4.01 -1.90 29.64
C ASN A 106 5.09 -2.86 29.10
N TRP A 107 5.81 -2.39 28.10
CA TRP A 107 6.90 -3.14 27.48
C TRP A 107 8.19 -2.89 28.23
N GLU A 108 8.90 -3.97 28.54
CA GLU A 108 10.21 -3.95 29.18
C GLU A 108 11.24 -4.67 28.29
N PHE A 109 12.51 -4.33 28.46
CA PHE A 109 13.62 -5.00 27.78
C PHE A 109 13.64 -6.48 28.25
N ASN A 110 13.35 -7.43 27.33
CA ASN A 110 13.10 -8.87 27.57
C ASN A 110 11.65 -9.28 27.92
N HIS A 111 10.65 -8.46 27.61
CA HIS A 111 9.25 -8.81 27.80
C HIS A 111 8.86 -10.12 27.07
N ARG A 112 8.56 -11.18 27.84
CA ARG A 112 7.94 -12.42 27.36
C ARG A 112 6.42 -12.33 27.54
N CYS A 113 5.72 -12.06 26.45
CA CYS A 113 4.25 -11.96 26.48
C CYS A 113 3.61 -13.35 26.62
N GLN A 114 3.00 -13.62 27.78
CA GLN A 114 2.18 -14.82 28.04
C GLN A 114 0.68 -14.50 28.12
N LYS A 115 0.33 -13.22 28.05
CA LYS A 115 -1.04 -12.73 28.17
C LYS A 115 -1.81 -12.84 26.84
N PRO A 116 -3.15 -12.88 26.89
CA PRO A 116 -3.98 -12.92 25.70
C PRO A 116 -3.73 -11.69 24.81
N ILE A 117 -3.99 -11.88 23.52
CA ILE A 117 -3.89 -10.81 22.54
C ILE A 117 -5.06 -9.83 22.74
N LEU A 118 -4.77 -8.54 22.78
CA LEU A 118 -5.74 -7.47 22.94
C LEU A 118 -5.54 -6.37 21.88
N CYS A 119 -6.64 -5.85 21.36
CA CYS A 119 -6.62 -4.75 20.40
C CYS A 119 -6.58 -3.39 21.10
N ALA A 120 -5.66 -2.50 20.69
CA ALA A 120 -5.58 -1.14 21.25
C ALA A 120 -6.73 -0.20 20.81
N GLN A 121 -7.57 -0.62 19.86
CA GLN A 121 -8.67 0.21 19.34
C GLN A 121 -10.02 -0.19 19.94
N CYS A 122 -10.29 -1.49 20.03
CA CYS A 122 -11.59 -2.02 20.43
C CYS A 122 -11.52 -3.04 21.57
N GLU A 123 -10.32 -3.26 22.13
CA GLU A 123 -10.07 -4.18 23.25
C GLU A 123 -10.46 -5.65 23.00
N GLY A 124 -10.74 -6.00 21.74
CA GLY A 124 -11.10 -7.35 21.32
C GLY A 124 -9.90 -8.31 21.25
N PRO A 125 -10.16 -9.63 21.14
CA PRO A 125 -9.15 -10.70 21.18
C PRO A 125 -8.39 -10.86 19.85
N HIS A 126 -7.82 -9.78 19.33
CA HIS A 126 -7.02 -9.77 18.11
C HIS A 126 -5.97 -8.66 18.14
N LEU A 127 -4.97 -8.74 17.27
CA LEU A 127 -3.93 -7.70 17.18
C LEU A 127 -4.53 -6.35 16.77
N SER A 128 -3.93 -5.24 17.24
CA SER A 128 -4.30 -3.87 16.85
C SER A 128 -4.21 -3.63 15.34
N THR A 129 -3.35 -4.37 14.65
CA THR A 129 -3.17 -4.28 13.19
C THR A 129 -4.09 -5.20 12.40
N SER A 130 -4.99 -5.95 13.06
CA SER A 130 -5.91 -6.86 12.38
C SER A 130 -6.90 -6.09 11.50
N ILE A 131 -7.20 -6.65 10.33
CA ILE A 131 -8.20 -6.10 9.42
C ILE A 131 -9.64 -6.34 9.90
N GLU A 132 -9.81 -7.29 10.81
CA GLU A 132 -11.10 -7.69 11.38
C GLU A 132 -11.60 -6.72 12.47
N CYS A 133 -10.75 -5.78 12.90
CA CYS A 133 -11.15 -4.80 13.90
C CYS A 133 -12.20 -3.85 13.32
N PRO A 134 -13.42 -3.78 13.89
CA PRO A 134 -14.49 -2.92 13.37
C PRO A 134 -14.14 -1.43 13.46
N VAL A 135 -13.41 -1.02 14.50
CA VAL A 135 -12.96 0.36 14.68
C VAL A 135 -11.97 0.75 13.57
N VAL A 136 -11.00 -0.12 13.28
CA VAL A 136 -10.02 0.10 12.19
C VAL A 136 -10.71 0.13 10.83
N TYR A 137 -11.67 -0.76 10.60
CA TYR A 137 -12.45 -0.78 9.37
C TYR A 137 -13.18 0.56 9.15
N ASN A 138 -13.95 1.00 10.14
CA ASN A 138 -14.68 2.27 10.07
C ASN A 138 -13.74 3.45 9.86
N TYR A 139 -12.61 3.48 10.58
CA TYR A 139 -11.60 4.52 10.41
C TYR A 139 -11.05 4.58 8.96
N ARG A 140 -10.81 3.43 8.32
CA ARG A 140 -10.36 3.39 6.91
C ARG A 140 -11.41 3.94 5.95
N ILE A 141 -12.68 3.64 6.16
CA ILE A 141 -13.76 4.14 5.32
C ILE A 141 -13.84 5.67 5.45
N THR A 142 -13.89 6.18 6.68
CA THR A 142 -13.92 7.62 6.95
C THR A 142 -12.71 8.33 6.35
N LEU A 143 -11.51 7.78 6.55
CA LEU A 143 -10.27 8.36 6.00
C LEU A 143 -10.30 8.37 4.46
N LYS A 144 -10.83 7.32 3.84
CA LYS A 144 -10.97 7.25 2.38
C LYS A 144 -11.89 8.35 1.85
N ASP A 145 -13.00 8.62 2.52
CA ASP A 145 -13.93 9.64 2.10
C ASP A 145 -13.40 11.06 2.37
N GLN A 146 -12.69 11.26 3.49
CA GLN A 146 -11.97 12.50 3.77
C GLN A 146 -10.89 12.80 2.73
N VAL A 147 -10.08 11.80 2.34
CA VAL A 147 -9.05 11.96 1.32
C VAL A 147 -9.67 12.29 -0.04
N LYS A 148 -10.76 11.60 -0.44
CA LYS A 148 -11.48 11.94 -1.68
C LYS A 148 -11.99 13.37 -1.67
N LYS A 149 -12.58 13.79 -0.54
CA LYS A 149 -13.09 15.15 -0.37
C LYS A 149 -11.95 16.16 -0.47
N ALA A 150 -10.83 15.93 0.23
CA ALA A 150 -9.66 16.81 0.18
C ALA A 150 -9.01 16.90 -1.21
N ILE A 151 -9.07 15.83 -2.02
CA ILE A 151 -8.64 15.85 -3.42
C ILE A 151 -9.59 16.73 -4.25
N ASN A 152 -10.91 16.54 -4.10
CA ASN A 152 -11.90 17.34 -4.82
C ASN A 152 -11.85 18.83 -4.43
N ASP A 153 -11.57 19.11 -3.16
CA ASP A 153 -11.42 20.46 -2.61
C ASP A 153 -10.06 21.09 -2.98
N GLY A 154 -9.17 20.36 -3.66
CA GLY A 154 -7.86 20.85 -4.09
C GLY A 154 -6.84 21.03 -2.96
N LEU A 155 -7.14 20.58 -1.74
CA LEU A 155 -6.27 20.67 -0.56
C LEU A 155 -5.10 19.68 -0.64
N ILE A 156 -5.31 18.56 -1.33
CA ILE A 156 -4.29 17.55 -1.59
C ILE A 156 -4.13 17.43 -3.09
N ASN A 157 -2.98 17.86 -3.60
CA ASN A 157 -2.58 17.57 -4.96
C ASN A 157 -2.16 16.11 -5.03
N GLN A 158 -2.84 15.30 -5.84
CA GLN A 158 -2.25 14.03 -6.26
C GLN A 158 -0.98 14.37 -7.06
N PRO A 159 0.22 13.99 -6.60
CA PRO A 159 1.43 14.31 -7.32
C PRO A 159 1.33 13.70 -8.71
N SER A 160 1.49 14.54 -9.73
CA SER A 160 1.65 14.06 -11.10
C SER A 160 2.88 13.14 -11.14
N ILE A 161 2.86 12.17 -12.05
CA ILE A 161 3.91 11.15 -12.18
C ILE A 161 5.32 11.78 -12.25
N ASN A 162 5.44 13.00 -12.80
CA ASN A 162 6.69 13.74 -12.90
C ASN A 162 7.26 14.21 -11.54
N GLN A 163 6.42 14.64 -10.61
CA GLN A 163 6.86 15.12 -9.29
C GLN A 163 7.37 13.98 -8.38
N LYS A 164 6.87 12.75 -8.58
CA LYS A 164 7.38 11.55 -7.87
C LYS A 164 8.76 11.11 -8.35
N ARG A 165 9.10 11.34 -9.62
CA ARG A 165 10.43 11.01 -10.18
C ARG A 165 11.52 11.88 -9.56
N GLU A 166 11.25 13.16 -9.38
CA GLU A 166 12.19 14.10 -8.76
C GLU A 166 12.40 13.79 -7.28
N ALA A 167 11.33 13.54 -6.52
CA ALA A 167 11.42 13.22 -5.09
C ALA A 167 12.19 11.90 -4.81
N ASN A 168 12.06 10.89 -5.68
CA ASN A 168 12.81 9.63 -5.53
C ASN A 168 14.30 9.78 -5.91
N ARG A 169 14.62 10.62 -6.89
CA ARG A 169 16.01 10.88 -7.30
C ARG A 169 16.83 11.48 -6.14
N TYR A 170 16.25 12.42 -5.39
CA TYR A 170 16.89 13.01 -4.20
C TYR A 170 17.13 12.00 -3.06
N VAL A 171 16.21 11.04 -2.85
CA VAL A 171 16.34 10.03 -1.77
C VAL A 171 17.40 8.98 -2.09
N GLU A 172 17.66 8.71 -3.37
CA GLU A 172 18.74 7.81 -3.81
C GLU A 172 20.12 8.46 -3.64
N ASP A 173 20.25 9.76 -3.92
CA ASP A 173 21.49 10.52 -3.76
C ASP A 173 21.90 10.63 -2.27
N GLU A 174 20.97 10.93 -1.35
CA GLU A 174 21.26 10.98 0.10
C GLU A 174 21.67 9.62 0.71
N ARG A 175 21.14 8.51 0.19
CA ARG A 175 21.53 7.15 0.59
C ARG A 175 22.91 6.74 0.06
N PHE A 176 23.36 7.38 -1.01
CA PHE A 176 24.69 7.14 -1.56
C PHE A 176 25.77 7.89 -0.77
N GLU A 177 25.49 9.14 -0.38
CA GLU A 177 26.41 9.96 0.42
C GLU A 177 26.60 9.43 1.86
N THR A 178 25.53 8.93 2.49
CA THR A 178 25.60 8.32 3.84
C THR A 178 26.34 6.97 3.87
N LYS A 179 26.51 6.30 2.73
CA LYS A 179 27.32 5.08 2.63
C LYS A 179 28.81 5.35 2.42
N GLN A 180 29.17 6.44 1.76
CA GLN A 180 30.59 6.80 1.54
C GLN A 180 31.27 7.33 2.80
N THR A 181 30.53 8.00 3.69
CA THR A 181 31.06 8.57 4.94
C THR A 181 31.28 7.53 6.06
N ASN A 182 30.63 6.37 5.99
CA ASN A 182 30.77 5.29 6.98
C ASN A 182 31.85 4.23 6.60
N GLY A 183 32.52 4.40 5.46
CA GLY A 183 33.55 3.46 4.95
C GLY A 183 35.00 3.80 5.30
N THR A 184 35.28 4.93 5.94
CA THR A 184 36.66 5.46 6.13
C THR A 184 37.12 5.55 7.60
N LYS A 185 36.54 4.75 8.50
CA LYS A 185 37.05 4.61 9.88
C LYS A 185 37.24 3.14 10.25
N GLN A 186 38.28 2.53 9.69
CA GLN A 186 38.96 1.36 10.25
C GLN A 186 40.28 1.15 9.50
N ALA A 187 41.34 1.79 9.99
CA ALA A 187 42.74 1.40 9.89
C ALA A 187 43.52 2.14 10.98
#